data_AF-A0A924NGH1-F1
#
_entry.id   AF-A0A924NGH1-F1
#
_cell.length_a   1.000
_cell.length_b   1.000
_cell.length_c   1.000
_cell.angle_alpha   90.00
_cell.angle_beta   90.00
_cell.angle_gamma   90.00
#
_symmetry.space_group_name_H-M   'P 1'
#
loop_
_entity.id
_entity.type
_entity.pdbx_description
1 polymer ?
#
loop_
_entity_poly.entity_id
_entity_poly.type
_entity_poly.pdbx_seq_one_letter_code
_entity_poly.pdbx_strand_id
1 'polypeptide(L)'
;MGAAVDTVEAEVRELVRRRGIDPVVDRSEMRRLVEEVVSDYDERTLTSALPPLSDARQAAKAVYDAVAGYGPLQRHLDDPTVEEVWINERLTEG
;
A
#
# COMPACT_ATOMS: atom_id res chain seq x y z
N MET A 1 -5.32 4.92 -13.14
CA MET A 1 -4.48 5.17 -11.95
C MET A 1 -3.26 5.96 -12.41
N GLY A 2 -2.63 6.76 -11.56
CA GLY A 2 -1.45 7.55 -11.96
C GLY A 2 -0.23 6.65 -12.09
N ALA A 3 0.72 6.98 -12.98
CA ALA A 3 1.90 6.14 -13.26
C ALA A 3 2.73 5.74 -12.01
N ALA A 4 2.72 6.58 -10.97
CA ALA A 4 3.35 6.28 -9.68
C ALA A 4 2.64 5.14 -8.93
N VAL A 5 1.30 5.14 -8.90
CA VAL A 5 0.48 4.11 -8.25
C VAL A 5 0.66 2.76 -8.94
N ASP A 6 0.71 2.75 -10.28
CA ASP A 6 0.91 1.52 -11.06
C ASP A 6 2.29 0.89 -10.77
N THR A 7 3.31 1.72 -10.54
CA THR A 7 4.66 1.27 -10.18
C THR A 7 4.69 0.65 -8.79
N VAL A 8 4.11 1.34 -7.80
CA VAL A 8 3.98 0.83 -6.42
C VAL A 8 3.17 -0.47 -6.39
N GLU A 9 2.08 -0.56 -7.16
CA GLU A 9 1.28 -1.79 -7.25
C GLU A 9 2.10 -2.97 -7.77
N ALA A 10 2.87 -2.76 -8.83
CA ALA A 10 3.71 -3.81 -9.41
C ALA A 10 4.77 -4.30 -8.41
N GLU A 11 5.42 -3.39 -7.68
CA GLU A 11 6.39 -3.72 -6.63
C GLU A 11 5.75 -4.53 -5.50
N VAL A 12 4.58 -4.10 -5.01
CA VAL A 12 3.83 -4.83 -3.97
C VAL A 12 3.46 -6.23 -4.46
N ARG A 13 2.93 -6.39 -5.67
CA ARG A 13 2.57 -7.72 -6.22
C ARG A 13 3.76 -8.65 -6.29
N GLU A 14 4.93 -8.14 -6.64
CA GLU A 14 6.16 -8.94 -6.69
C GLU A 14 6.60 -9.37 -5.29
N LEU A 15 6.57 -8.46 -4.32
CA LEU A 15 6.94 -8.76 -2.94
C LEU A 15 5.97 -9.75 -2.28
N VAL A 16 4.67 -9.63 -2.55
CA VAL A 16 3.66 -10.60 -2.09
C VAL A 16 3.98 -12.00 -2.62
N ARG A 17 4.23 -12.14 -3.93
CA ARG A 17 4.60 -13.43 -4.53
C ARG A 17 5.90 -13.98 -3.95
N ARG A 18 6.90 -13.13 -3.74
CA ARG A 18 8.22 -13.52 -3.23
C ARG A 18 8.19 -13.93 -1.76
N ARG A 19 7.39 -13.24 -0.94
CA ARG A 19 7.23 -13.51 0.50
C ARG A 19 6.18 -14.60 0.78
N GLY A 20 5.33 -14.93 -0.20
CA GLY A 20 4.27 -15.94 -0.04
C GLY A 20 3.10 -15.45 0.81
N ILE A 21 2.88 -14.14 0.87
CA ILE A 21 1.83 -13.50 1.67
C ILE A 21 0.48 -13.78 1.04
N ASP A 22 -0.48 -14.27 1.82
CA ASP A 22 -1.87 -14.36 1.38
C ASP A 22 -2.60 -13.08 1.78
N PRO A 23 -3.09 -12.26 0.83
CA PRO A 23 -3.69 -10.97 1.17
C PRO A 23 -5.04 -11.07 1.89
N VAL A 24 -5.68 -12.25 1.88
CA VAL A 24 -6.95 -12.52 2.58
C VAL A 24 -6.68 -13.03 4.00
N VAL A 25 -5.67 -13.88 4.16
CA VAL A 25 -5.33 -14.48 5.45
C VAL A 25 -4.38 -13.57 6.25
N ASP A 26 -3.34 -13.07 5.60
CA ASP A 26 -2.25 -12.29 6.19
C ASP A 26 -2.50 -10.78 6.05
N ARG A 27 -3.73 -10.32 6.31
CA ARG A 27 -4.16 -8.91 6.14
C ARG A 27 -3.23 -7.90 6.83
N SER A 28 -2.72 -8.25 8.01
CA SER A 28 -1.80 -7.40 8.77
C SER A 28 -0.42 -7.29 8.11
N GLU A 29 0.09 -8.40 7.58
CA GLU A 29 1.38 -8.43 6.89
C GLU A 29 1.29 -7.73 5.52
N MET A 30 0.18 -7.95 4.81
CA MET A 30 -0.14 -7.26 3.56
C MET A 30 -0.19 -5.74 3.77
N ARG A 31 -0.86 -5.26 4.82
CA ARG A 31 -0.93 -3.82 5.12
C ARG A 31 0.46 -3.22 5.39
N ARG A 32 1.27 -3.88 6.23
CA ARG A 32 2.64 -3.45 6.52
C ARG A 32 3.50 -3.40 5.26
N LEU A 33 3.36 -4.41 4.39
CA LEU A 33 4.09 -4.44 3.12
C LEU A 33 3.72 -3.26 2.21
N VAL A 34 2.44 -2.92 2.09
CA VAL A 34 2.02 -1.77 1.28
C VAL A 34 2.58 -0.46 1.87
N GLU A 35 2.52 -0.30 3.19
CA GLU A 35 3.08 0.87 3.89
C GLU A 35 4.60 0.99 3.66
N GLU A 36 5.34 -0.12 3.77
CA GLU A 36 6.78 -0.22 3.48
C GLU A 36 7.09 0.25 2.05
N VAL A 37 6.40 -0.29 1.04
CA VAL A 37 6.68 0.04 -0.37
C VAL A 37 6.30 1.47 -0.72
N VAL A 38 5.20 1.99 -0.19
CA VAL A 38 4.78 3.39 -0.40
C VAL A 38 5.79 4.36 0.21
N SER A 39 6.24 4.09 1.43
CA SER A 39 7.27 4.92 2.10
C SER A 39 8.58 4.88 1.32
N ASP A 40 9.03 3.70 0.91
CA ASP A 40 10.25 3.54 0.11
C ASP A 40 10.15 4.27 -1.24
N TYR A 41 8.99 4.23 -1.90
CA TYR A 41 8.76 4.92 -3.15
C TYR A 41 8.81 6.44 -2.95
N ASP A 42 8.18 6.95 -1.89
CA ASP A 42 8.19 8.38 -1.55
C ASP A 42 9.61 8.88 -1.29
N GLU A 43 10.40 8.15 -0.50
CA GLU A 43 11.82 8.46 -0.25
C GLU A 43 12.65 8.47 -1.56
N ARG A 44 12.39 7.53 -2.48
CA ARG A 44 13.08 7.49 -3.78
C ARG A 44 12.69 8.67 -4.67
N THR A 45 11.46 9.19 -4.59
CA THR A 45 11.05 10.35 -5.37
C THR A 45 11.79 11.64 -4.95
N LEU A 46 12.28 11.71 -3.72
CA LEU A 46 13.11 12.84 -3.25
C LEU A 46 14.48 12.90 -3.93
N THR A 47 14.94 11.79 -4.51
CA THR A 47 16.29 11.67 -5.10
C THR A 47 16.28 11.31 -6.59
N SER A 48 15.12 10.98 -7.16
CA SER A 48 14.94 10.49 -8.53
C SER A 48 13.88 11.29 -9.30
N ALA A 49 13.92 11.28 -10.63
CA ALA A 49 12.92 11.89 -11.51
C ALA A 49 11.59 11.10 -11.58
N LEU A 50 11.25 10.36 -10.52
CA LEU A 50 10.02 9.58 -10.43
C LEU A 50 8.83 10.51 -10.17
N PRO A 51 7.64 10.22 -10.76
CA PRO A 51 6.45 10.99 -10.45
C PRO A 51 6.09 10.81 -8.97
N PRO A 52 5.87 11.91 -8.21
CA PRO A 52 5.53 11.84 -6.80
C PRO A 52 4.14 11.25 -6.59
N LEU A 53 3.92 10.63 -5.43
CA LEU A 53 2.59 10.24 -5.00
C LEU A 53 1.86 11.50 -4.52
N SER A 54 0.73 11.84 -5.13
CA SER A 54 -0.06 13.00 -4.73
C SER A 54 -0.60 12.89 -3.29
N ASP A 55 -0.88 11.67 -2.86
CA ASP A 55 -1.31 11.32 -1.50
C ASP A 55 -0.90 9.86 -1.23
N ALA A 56 0.12 9.68 -0.39
CA ALA A 56 0.65 8.36 -0.03
C ALA A 56 -0.41 7.44 0.61
N ARG A 57 -1.34 8.00 1.38
CA ARG A 57 -2.41 7.25 2.04
C ARG A 57 -3.43 6.74 1.04
N GLN A 58 -3.85 7.58 0.10
CA GLN A 58 -4.73 7.15 -0.98
C GLN A 58 -4.05 6.14 -1.92
N ALA A 59 -2.76 6.32 -2.20
CA ALA A 59 -1.99 5.38 -2.99
C ALA A 59 -1.90 4.00 -2.30
N ALA A 60 -1.56 3.98 -1.01
CA ALA A 60 -1.52 2.75 -0.22
C ALA A 60 -2.88 2.02 -0.24
N LYS A 61 -3.98 2.77 -0.04
CA LYS A 61 -5.33 2.19 -0.11
C LYS A 61 -5.63 1.60 -1.49
N ALA A 62 -5.35 2.35 -2.56
CA ALA A 62 -5.61 1.90 -3.93
C ALA A 62 -4.80 0.64 -4.29
N VAL A 63 -3.53 0.59 -3.87
CA VAL A 63 -2.66 -0.56 -4.08
C VAL A 63 -3.12 -1.77 -3.26
N TYR A 64 -3.46 -1.58 -1.99
CA TYR A 64 -4.00 -2.65 -1.15
C TYR A 64 -5.29 -3.23 -1.77
N ASP A 65 -6.22 -2.38 -2.19
CA ASP A 65 -7.48 -2.81 -2.84
C ASP A 65 -7.19 -3.61 -4.12
N ALA A 66 -6.25 -3.15 -4.96
CA ALA A 66 -5.87 -3.82 -6.20
C ALA A 66 -5.20 -5.18 -5.98
N VAL A 67 -4.34 -5.31 -4.96
CA VAL A 67 -3.57 -6.52 -4.69
C VAL A 67 -4.34 -7.55 -3.87
N ALA A 68 -5.16 -7.10 -2.92
CA ALA A 68 -6.02 -7.98 -2.10
C ALA A 68 -7.23 -8.56 -2.86
N GLY A 69 -7.39 -8.23 -4.14
CA GLY A 69 -8.42 -8.83 -5.00
C GLY A 69 -9.76 -8.10 -4.97
N TYR A 70 -9.82 -6.84 -4.58
CA TYR A 70 -11.04 -6.02 -4.68
C TYR A 70 -11.24 -5.49 -6.10
N GLY A 71 -11.70 -6.38 -6.99
CA GLY A 71 -12.62 -5.96 -8.05
C GLY A 71 -13.96 -5.46 -7.47
N PRO A 72 -15.01 -5.23 -8.29
CA PRO A 72 -16.32 -4.68 -7.89
C PRO A 72 -17.16 -5.48 -6.85
N LEU A 73 -16.58 -6.43 -6.11
CA LEU A 73 -17.24 -7.33 -5.18
C LEU A 73 -17.27 -6.85 -3.71
N GLN A 74 -17.03 -5.56 -3.47
CA GLN A 74 -17.05 -4.97 -2.14
C GLN A 74 -18.49 -4.62 -1.67
N ARG A 75 -19.36 -5.61 -1.53
CA ARG A 75 -20.66 -5.47 -0.84
C ARG A 75 -20.67 -6.09 0.57
N HIS A 76 -19.67 -6.91 0.90
CA HIS A 76 -19.79 -7.86 2.01
C HIS A 76 -18.62 -7.88 3.00
N LEU A 77 -17.66 -6.95 2.91
CA LEU A 77 -16.53 -6.87 3.84
C LEU A 77 -16.75 -5.74 4.85
N ASP A 78 -17.85 -5.85 5.59
CA ASP A 78 -18.00 -5.23 6.91
C ASP A 78 -17.23 -6.12 7.90
N ASP A 79 -15.99 -5.74 8.22
CA ASP A 79 -15.28 -6.29 9.37
C ASP A 79 -15.18 -5.21 10.46
N PRO A 80 -16.08 -5.22 11.47
CA PRO A 80 -16.08 -4.24 12.55
C PRO A 80 -14.97 -4.48 13.61
N THR A 81 -14.03 -5.40 13.37
CA THR A 81 -12.98 -5.75 14.35
C THR A 81 -11.61 -5.15 14.04
N VAL A 82 -11.43 -4.53 12.87
CA VAL A 82 -10.20 -3.80 12.56
C VAL A 82 -10.34 -2.38 13.12
N GLU A 83 -9.96 -2.19 14.39
CA GLU A 83 -9.64 -0.84 14.87
C GLU A 83 -8.55 -0.28 13.97
N GLU A 84 -8.92 0.66 13.09
CA GLU A 84 -7.98 1.36 12.21
C GLU A 84 -7.06 2.25 13.02
N VAL A 85 -6.02 1.66 13.59
CA VAL A 85 -4.92 2.38 14.21
C VAL A 85 -4.04 2.91 13.08
N TRP A 86 -4.37 4.10 12.59
CA TRP A 86 -3.50 4.90 11.72
C TRP A 86 -2.37 5.48 12.57
N ILE A 87 -1.30 4.73 12.79
CA ILE A 87 -0.09 5.32 13.38
C ILE A 87 0.62 6.09 12.28
N ASN A 88 0.42 7.41 12.30
CA ASN A 88 1.37 8.33 11.73
C ASN A 88 2.68 8.20 12.50
N GLU A 89 3.80 7.98 11.81
CA GLU A 89 5.05 8.62 12.18
C GLU A 89 6.08 8.50 11.04
N ARG A 90 6.38 9.63 10.40
CA ARG A 90 7.78 10.02 10.37
C ARG A 90 7.93 11.46 10.80
N LEU A 91 8.69 11.59 11.88
CA LEU A 91 9.25 12.80 12.43
C LEU A 91 9.90 13.62 11.32
N THR A 92 9.45 14.85 11.15
CA THR A 92 10.20 15.89 10.48
C THR A 92 11.50 16.16 11.22
N GLU A 93 12.53 16.36 10.39
CA GLU A 93 13.88 16.88 10.59
C GLU A 93 14.17 17.69 11.88
N GLY A 94 15.37 17.47 12.41
CA GLY A 94 16.07 18.32 13.36
C GLY A 94 17.58 18.07 13.29
#